data_AF-A0A3C0ZNA0-F1
#
_entry.id   AF-A0A3C0ZNA0-F1
#
_cell.length_a   1.000
_cell.length_b   1.000
_cell.length_c   1.000
_cell.angle_alpha   90.00
_cell.angle_beta   90.00
_cell.angle_gamma   90.00
#
_symmetry.space_group_name_H-M   'P 1'
#
loop_
_entity.id
_entity.type
_entity.pdbx_description
1 polymer ?
#
loop_
_entity_poly.entity_id
_entity_poly.type
_entity_poly.pdbx_seq_one_letter_code
_entity_poly.pdbx_strand_id
1 'polypeptide(L)'
;MDHLTTREIFHLVDGTIQNGERTALTAHLEQCEQCRKEMELQRALTREARSIPLTNPSQQFTRRVMTGIIPVNHPAWTRKIVDNLGNILAMMLVLSVLGYAVSSPALWQKQKTERSSTFDGMMKTYSGYYDQAKSYFKEQSTDLIGRNIRPSSSERSEEISIMVIISLLTLAALDKFILQRVRRTRS
;
A
#
# COMPACT_ATOMS: atom_id res chain seq x y z
N MET A 1 34.84 48.87 10.20
CA MET A 1 33.87 47.82 9.85
C MET A 1 34.61 46.52 10.02
N ASP A 2 34.10 45.60 10.83
CA ASP A 2 34.78 44.31 11.05
C ASP A 2 34.63 43.46 9.79
N HIS A 3 35.77 42.97 9.28
CA HIS A 3 35.84 42.09 8.10
C HIS A 3 35.62 40.64 8.52
N LEU A 4 35.16 39.83 7.56
CA LEU A 4 35.13 38.38 7.72
C LEU A 4 36.52 37.82 7.98
N THR A 5 36.62 36.92 8.94
CA THR A 5 37.84 36.16 9.16
C THR A 5 38.08 35.19 8.01
N THR A 6 39.34 34.85 7.75
CA THR A 6 39.69 33.89 6.68
C THR A 6 39.00 32.53 6.88
N ARG A 7 38.77 32.11 8.13
CA ARG A 7 38.04 30.86 8.44
C ARG A 7 36.59 30.92 7.98
N GLU A 8 35.88 32.01 8.24
CA GLU A 8 34.49 32.18 7.82
C GLU A 8 34.38 32.18 6.29
N ILE A 9 35.33 32.82 5.60
CA ILE A 9 35.40 32.80 4.13
C ILE A 9 35.59 31.36 3.62
N PHE A 10 36.51 30.59 4.20
CA PHE A 10 36.71 29.19 3.81
C PHE A 10 35.49 28.32 4.07
N HIS A 11 34.89 28.40 5.25
CA HIS A 11 33.67 27.66 5.56
C HIS A 11 32.53 27.98 4.59
N LEU A 12 32.42 29.24 4.15
CA LEU A 12 31.40 29.68 3.21
C LEU A 12 31.68 29.18 1.78
N VAL A 13 32.94 29.08 1.38
CA VAL A 13 33.37 28.49 0.09
C VAL A 13 33.16 26.97 0.08
N ASP A 14 33.49 26.28 1.17
CA ASP A 14 33.34 24.84 1.32
C ASP A 14 31.90 24.39 1.58
N GLY A 15 31.02 25.34 1.94
CA GLY A 15 29.60 25.07 2.18
C GLY A 15 29.33 24.38 3.51
N THR A 16 30.23 24.48 4.49
CA THR A 16 30.13 23.83 5.80
C THR A 16 29.37 24.65 6.85
N ILE A 17 28.89 25.85 6.49
CA ILE A 17 28.20 26.78 7.40
C ILE A 17 26.73 26.38 7.59
N GLN A 18 26.23 26.51 8.83
CA GLN A 18 24.82 26.30 9.14
C GLN A 18 23.93 27.39 8.51
N ASN A 19 22.70 27.04 8.14
CA ASN A 19 21.82 27.94 7.36
C ASN A 19 21.60 29.33 7.99
N GLY A 20 21.54 29.41 9.33
CA GLY A 20 21.35 30.69 10.04
C GLY A 20 22.54 31.64 9.89
N GLU A 21 23.75 31.11 10.09
CA GLU A 21 25.00 31.87 9.99
C GLU A 21 25.30 32.27 8.54
N ARG A 22 24.95 31.41 7.58
CA ARG A 22 25.13 31.67 6.15
C ARG A 22 24.45 32.98 5.71
N THR A 23 23.23 33.24 6.20
CA THR A 23 22.45 34.43 5.83
C THR A 23 23.15 35.73 6.26
N ALA A 24 23.69 35.76 7.48
CA ALA A 24 24.39 36.92 8.01
C ALA A 24 25.69 37.19 7.23
N LEU A 25 26.46 36.14 6.92
CA LEU A 25 27.70 36.27 6.16
C LEU A 25 27.43 36.69 4.70
N THR A 26 26.35 36.20 4.09
CA THR A 26 25.95 36.66 2.74
C THR A 26 25.55 38.13 2.73
N ALA A 27 24.80 38.60 3.74
CA ALA A 27 24.45 40.01 3.86
C ALA A 27 25.69 40.91 4.03
N HIS A 28 26.71 40.44 4.76
CA HIS A 28 27.98 41.14 4.88
C HIS A 28 28.69 41.29 3.52
N LEU A 29 28.70 40.24 2.68
CA LEU A 29 29.37 40.25 1.37
C LEU A 29 28.70 41.16 0.34
N GLU A 30 27.40 41.43 0.50
CA GLU A 30 26.69 42.43 -0.30
C GLU A 30 27.21 43.85 -0.01
N GLN A 31 27.60 44.11 1.24
CA GLN A 31 28.04 45.43 1.70
C GLN A 31 29.56 45.62 1.66
N CYS A 32 30.35 44.57 1.86
CA CYS A 32 31.82 44.65 1.91
C CYS A 32 32.47 44.16 0.62
N GLU A 33 32.99 45.09 -0.20
CA GLU A 33 33.69 44.77 -1.45
C GLU A 33 34.99 43.97 -1.22
N GLN A 34 35.73 44.25 -0.14
CA GLN A 34 36.98 43.55 0.16
C GLN A 34 36.75 42.07 0.43
N CYS A 35 35.83 41.73 1.33
CA CYS A 35 35.52 40.34 1.64
C CYS A 35 34.94 39.59 0.42
N ARG A 36 34.23 40.30 -0.47
CA ARG A 36 33.76 39.74 -1.74
C ARG A 36 34.92 39.36 -2.66
N LYS A 37 35.91 40.25 -2.84
CA LYS A 37 37.12 39.98 -3.64
C LYS A 37 37.91 38.79 -3.08
N GLU A 38 38.07 38.73 -1.76
CA GLU A 38 38.74 37.61 -1.10
C GLU A 38 37.99 36.29 -1.32
N MET A 39 36.65 36.28 -1.18
CA MET A 39 35.84 35.11 -1.50
C MET A 39 35.99 34.69 -2.97
N GLU A 40 35.93 35.63 -3.90
CA GLU A 40 36.05 35.34 -5.34
C GLU A 40 37.40 34.72 -5.68
N LEU A 41 38.49 35.23 -5.09
CA LEU A 41 39.81 34.66 -5.20
C LEU A 41 39.84 33.21 -4.69
N GLN A 42 39.27 32.95 -3.51
CA GLN A 42 39.22 31.59 -2.95
C GLN A 42 38.38 30.63 -3.80
N ARG A 43 37.26 31.10 -4.36
CA ARG A 43 36.45 30.33 -5.32
C ARG A 43 37.21 30.03 -6.61
N ALA A 44 38.02 30.96 -7.10
CA ALA A 44 38.86 30.74 -8.27
C ALA A 44 39.92 29.66 -7.99
N LEU A 45 40.65 29.77 -6.88
CA LEU A 45 41.63 28.76 -6.45
C LEU A 45 41.01 27.38 -6.28
N THR A 46 39.84 27.29 -5.65
CA THR A 46 39.12 26.03 -5.45
C THR A 46 38.65 25.42 -6.78
N ARG A 47 38.23 26.26 -7.74
CA ARG A 47 37.85 25.78 -9.08
C ARG A 47 39.04 25.21 -9.84
N GLU A 48 40.19 25.86 -9.78
CA GLU A 48 41.41 25.34 -10.39
C GLU A 48 41.90 24.07 -9.70
N ALA A 49 41.84 23.99 -8.37
CA ALA A 49 42.17 22.76 -7.65
C ALA A 49 41.27 21.58 -8.06
N ARG A 50 39.99 21.85 -8.38
CA ARG A 50 39.03 20.84 -8.85
C ARG A 50 39.18 20.47 -10.33
N SER A 51 39.89 21.27 -11.14
CA SER A 51 40.14 20.96 -12.55
C SER A 51 41.25 19.92 -12.72
N ILE A 52 42.03 19.67 -11.67
CA ILE A 52 43.08 18.66 -11.63
C ILE A 52 42.45 17.28 -11.90
N PRO A 53 42.96 16.51 -12.88
CA PRO A 53 42.42 15.20 -13.20
C PRO A 53 42.52 14.28 -11.99
N LEU A 54 41.37 13.71 -11.61
CA LEU A 54 41.31 12.73 -10.53
C LEU A 54 42.13 11.50 -10.90
N THR A 55 42.96 11.03 -9.96
CA THR A 55 43.64 9.74 -10.07
C THR A 55 42.59 8.66 -10.29
N ASN A 56 42.82 7.79 -11.27
CA ASN A 56 41.86 6.77 -11.68
C ASN A 56 41.51 5.85 -10.49
N PRO A 57 40.31 5.98 -9.86
CA PRO A 57 40.00 5.23 -8.66
C PRO A 57 39.83 3.74 -9.00
N SER A 58 40.11 2.86 -8.03
CA SER A 58 39.91 1.42 -8.27
C SER A 58 38.45 1.10 -8.52
N GLN A 59 38.16 0.08 -9.33
CA GLN A 59 36.77 -0.34 -9.60
C GLN A 59 35.97 -0.67 -8.33
N GLN A 60 36.66 -1.14 -7.28
CA GLN A 60 36.05 -1.42 -5.98
C GLN A 60 35.64 -0.15 -5.22
N PHE A 61 36.33 0.97 -5.43
CA PHE A 61 35.96 2.25 -4.83
C PHE A 61 34.60 2.72 -5.35
N THR A 62 34.43 2.77 -6.68
CA THR A 62 33.17 3.16 -7.31
C THR A 62 32.00 2.30 -6.82
N ARG A 63 32.19 0.98 -6.75
CA ARG A 63 31.15 0.07 -6.24
C ARG A 63 30.75 0.39 -4.79
N ARG A 64 31.72 0.62 -3.90
CA ARG A 64 31.45 0.95 -2.49
C ARG A 64 30.70 2.27 -2.33
N VAL A 65 31.14 3.31 -3.04
CA VAL A 65 30.50 4.63 -3.00
C VAL A 65 29.07 4.55 -3.56
N MET A 66 28.88 3.92 -4.73
CA MET A 66 27.55 3.79 -5.32
C MET A 66 26.60 2.96 -4.46
N THR A 67 27.08 1.96 -3.73
CA THR A 67 26.23 1.19 -2.80
C THR A 67 25.73 2.04 -1.64
N GLY A 68 26.48 3.06 -1.22
CA GLY A 68 26.05 3.99 -0.16
C GLY A 68 25.13 5.12 -0.64
N ILE A 69 25.20 5.48 -1.93
CA ILE A 69 24.43 6.59 -2.51
C ILE A 69 23.13 6.12 -3.17
N ILE A 70 23.14 4.96 -3.83
CA ILE A 70 21.93 4.42 -4.45
C ILE A 70 21.02 3.96 -3.31
N PRO A 71 19.84 4.60 -3.11
CA PRO A 71 18.89 4.10 -2.15
C PRO A 71 18.55 2.67 -2.57
N VAL A 72 18.81 1.71 -1.67
CA VAL A 72 18.39 0.33 -1.88
C VAL A 72 16.89 0.38 -2.11
N ASN A 73 16.49 0.19 -3.37
CA ASN A 73 15.12 0.33 -3.79
C ASN A 73 14.37 -0.86 -3.19
N HIS A 74 13.85 -0.69 -1.97
CA HIS A 74 13.01 -1.70 -1.36
C HIS A 74 11.86 -1.95 -2.33
N PRO A 75 11.65 -3.20 -2.76
CA PRO A 75 10.71 -3.49 -3.82
C PRO A 75 9.33 -3.02 -3.37
N ALA A 76 8.66 -2.20 -4.19
CA ALA A 76 7.50 -1.38 -3.80
C ALA A 76 6.33 -2.14 -3.15
N TRP A 77 6.28 -3.46 -3.29
CA TRP A 77 5.32 -4.34 -2.63
C TRP A 77 5.48 -4.37 -1.10
N THR A 78 6.70 -4.25 -0.55
CA THR A 78 6.91 -4.32 0.91
C THR A 78 6.31 -3.10 1.61
N ARG A 79 6.49 -1.90 1.03
CA ARG A 79 5.88 -0.68 1.55
C ARG A 79 4.35 -0.74 1.49
N LYS A 80 3.79 -1.26 0.39
CA LYS A 80 2.34 -1.47 0.26
C LYS A 80 1.78 -2.45 1.29
N ILE A 81 2.52 -3.50 1.64
CA ILE A 81 2.08 -4.45 2.67
C ILE A 81 2.07 -3.79 4.04
N VAL A 82 3.10 -3.02 4.37
CA VAL A 82 3.18 -2.30 5.66
C VAL A 82 2.08 -1.25 5.76
N ASP A 83 1.84 -0.49 4.70
CA ASP A 83 0.80 0.56 4.67
C ASP A 83 -0.62 -0.01 4.80
N ASN A 84 -0.85 -1.27 4.39
CA ASN A 84 -2.17 -1.92 4.43
C ASN A 84 -2.31 -2.98 5.53
N LEU A 85 -1.32 -3.12 6.42
CA LEU A 85 -1.30 -4.16 7.45
C LEU A 85 -2.52 -4.08 8.38
N GLY A 86 -2.96 -2.86 8.70
CA GLY A 86 -4.16 -2.64 9.52
C GLY A 86 -5.44 -3.18 8.88
N ASN A 87 -5.64 -2.96 7.58
CA ASN A 87 -6.81 -3.48 6.85
C ASN A 87 -6.79 -5.00 6.75
N ILE A 88 -5.61 -5.60 6.50
CA ILE A 88 -5.47 -7.06 6.44
C ILE A 88 -5.82 -7.69 7.78
N LEU A 89 -5.35 -7.12 8.90
CA LEU A 89 -5.67 -7.61 10.24
C LEU A 89 -7.16 -7.44 10.57
N ALA A 90 -7.77 -6.31 10.19
CA ALA A 90 -9.20 -6.08 10.38
C ALA A 90 -10.05 -7.10 9.61
N MET A 91 -9.71 -7.37 8.34
CA MET A 91 -10.43 -8.35 7.52
C MET A 91 -10.28 -9.77 8.08
N MET A 92 -9.08 -10.15 8.52
CA MET A 92 -8.83 -11.44 9.19
C MET A 92 -9.67 -11.61 10.45
N LEU A 93 -9.82 -10.55 11.25
CA LEU A 93 -10.64 -10.57 12.46
C LEU A 93 -12.12 -10.77 12.12
N VAL A 94 -12.64 -10.03 11.14
CA VAL A 94 -14.04 -10.16 10.69
C VAL A 94 -14.31 -11.58 10.17
N LEU A 95 -13.42 -12.12 9.34
CA LEU A 95 -13.55 -13.49 8.81
C LEU A 95 -13.49 -14.55 9.92
N SER A 96 -12.64 -14.35 10.93
CA SER A 96 -12.55 -15.25 12.09
C SER A 96 -13.87 -15.28 12.87
N VAL A 97 -14.45 -14.11 13.16
CA VAL A 97 -15.73 -14.00 13.88
C VAL A 97 -16.88 -14.62 13.07
N LEU A 98 -16.93 -14.36 11.76
CA LEU A 98 -17.92 -14.97 10.87
C LEU A 98 -17.78 -16.49 10.81
N GLY A 99 -16.55 -16.98 10.65
CA GLY A 99 -16.25 -18.41 10.64
C GLY A 99 -16.67 -19.07 11.97
N TYR A 100 -16.37 -18.42 13.09
CA TYR A 100 -16.78 -18.89 14.41
C TYR A 100 -18.31 -18.95 14.55
N ALA A 101 -19.02 -17.88 14.17
CA ALA A 101 -20.48 -17.82 14.24
C ALA A 101 -21.15 -18.93 13.42
N VAL A 102 -20.71 -19.14 12.17
CA VAL A 102 -21.25 -20.19 11.30
C VAL A 102 -20.95 -21.59 11.84
N SER A 103 -19.75 -21.80 12.39
CA SER A 103 -19.33 -23.10 12.92
C SER A 103 -19.94 -23.48 14.27
N SER A 104 -20.55 -22.53 14.99
CA SER A 104 -21.07 -22.76 16.34
C SER A 104 -22.51 -23.33 16.33
N PRO A 105 -22.73 -24.63 16.59
CA PRO A 105 -24.07 -25.24 16.54
C PRO A 105 -25.02 -24.72 17.64
N ALA A 106 -24.46 -24.13 18.71
CA ALA A 106 -25.22 -23.61 19.84
C ALA A 106 -26.10 -22.39 19.50
N LEU A 107 -25.69 -21.56 18.54
CA LEU A 107 -26.47 -20.38 18.12
C LEU A 107 -27.72 -20.77 17.32
N TRP A 108 -27.64 -21.85 16.54
CA TRP A 108 -28.72 -22.33 15.68
C TRP A 108 -29.84 -23.06 16.45
N GLN A 109 -29.58 -23.51 17.67
CA GLN A 109 -30.53 -24.29 18.46
C GLN A 109 -31.58 -23.42 19.17
N LYS A 110 -31.22 -22.18 19.54
CA LYS A 110 -32.14 -21.25 20.25
C LYS A 110 -33.21 -20.61 19.36
N GLN A 111 -33.03 -20.57 18.05
CA GLN A 111 -33.94 -19.87 17.14
C GLN A 111 -35.08 -20.75 16.60
N LYS A 112 -35.08 -22.07 16.91
CA LYS A 112 -36.13 -23.00 16.47
C LYS A 112 -37.48 -22.81 17.18
N THR A 113 -37.54 -22.09 18.29
CA THR A 113 -38.74 -21.96 19.12
C THR A 113 -39.63 -20.75 18.81
N GLU A 114 -39.21 -19.84 17.94
CA GLU A 114 -40.02 -18.68 17.48
C GLU A 114 -40.15 -18.64 15.95
N ARG A 115 -40.31 -19.81 15.31
CA ARG A 115 -40.64 -19.85 13.88
C ARG A 115 -42.08 -19.42 13.69
N SER A 116 -42.29 -18.12 13.46
CA SER A 116 -43.62 -17.55 13.21
C SER A 116 -44.23 -18.17 11.94
N SER A 117 -45.53 -18.48 12.01
CA SER A 117 -46.30 -19.10 10.93
C SER A 117 -46.30 -18.29 9.62
N THR A 118 -45.94 -17.01 9.67
CA THR A 118 -45.74 -16.16 8.49
C THR A 118 -44.54 -16.58 7.64
N PHE A 119 -43.48 -17.12 8.24
CA PHE A 119 -42.29 -17.57 7.49
C PHE A 119 -42.56 -18.84 6.67
N ASP A 120 -43.42 -19.73 7.17
CA ASP A 120 -43.82 -20.95 6.44
C ASP A 120 -44.67 -20.62 5.20
N GLY A 121 -45.55 -19.62 5.30
CA GLY A 121 -46.31 -19.12 4.15
C GLY A 121 -45.41 -18.51 3.09
N MET A 122 -44.40 -17.74 3.51
CA MET A 122 -43.46 -17.09 2.59
C MET A 122 -42.54 -18.10 1.91
N MET A 123 -42.02 -19.10 2.63
CA MET A 123 -41.19 -20.16 2.02
C MET A 123 -41.96 -21.03 1.05
N LYS A 124 -43.27 -21.24 1.25
CA LYS A 124 -44.09 -22.00 0.31
C LYS A 124 -44.13 -21.30 -1.06
N THR A 125 -44.21 -19.97 -1.09
CA THR A 125 -44.18 -19.18 -2.33
C THR A 125 -42.81 -19.24 -3.02
N TYR A 126 -41.72 -19.25 -2.26
CA TYR A 126 -40.36 -19.30 -2.82
C TYR A 126 -39.93 -20.71 -3.28
N SER A 127 -40.43 -21.77 -2.64
CA SER A 127 -40.07 -23.15 -3.00
C SER A 127 -40.35 -23.51 -4.46
N GLY A 128 -41.49 -23.05 -5.01
CA GLY A 128 -41.83 -23.27 -6.42
C GLY A 128 -40.88 -22.56 -7.40
N TYR A 129 -40.33 -21.41 -7.00
CA TYR A 129 -39.31 -20.69 -7.79
C TYR A 129 -37.95 -21.38 -7.73
N TYR A 130 -37.60 -21.95 -6.58
CA TYR A 130 -36.38 -22.74 -6.40
C TYR A 130 -36.41 -24.03 -7.22
N ASP A 131 -37.52 -24.76 -7.23
CA ASP A 131 -37.68 -25.97 -8.04
C ASP A 131 -37.55 -25.66 -9.54
N GLN A 132 -38.13 -24.53 -9.97
CA GLN A 132 -38.00 -24.05 -11.35
C GLN A 132 -36.54 -23.70 -11.68
N ALA A 133 -35.85 -22.94 -10.83
CA ALA A 133 -34.44 -22.60 -11.03
C ALA A 133 -33.52 -23.84 -11.04
N LYS A 134 -33.76 -24.81 -10.15
CA LYS A 134 -33.00 -26.06 -10.07
C LYS A 134 -33.11 -26.88 -11.36
N SER A 135 -34.28 -26.87 -12.01
CA SER A 135 -34.47 -27.55 -13.28
C SER A 135 -33.63 -26.93 -14.42
N TYR A 136 -33.55 -25.61 -14.52
CA TYR A 136 -32.71 -24.91 -15.51
C TYR A 136 -31.21 -25.18 -15.30
N PHE A 137 -30.74 -25.21 -14.05
CA PHE A 137 -29.34 -25.50 -13.76
C PHE A 137 -28.96 -26.99 -13.91
N LYS A 138 -29.93 -27.90 -13.76
CA LYS A 138 -29.71 -29.34 -13.94
C LYS A 138 -29.43 -29.70 -15.41
N GLU A 139 -30.06 -28.99 -16.34
CA GLU A 139 -29.88 -29.21 -17.78
C GLU A 139 -28.54 -28.64 -18.29
N GLN A 140 -28.01 -27.60 -17.64
CA GLN A 140 -26.73 -26.99 -18.01
C GLN A 140 -25.50 -27.63 -17.33
N SER A 141 -25.68 -28.32 -16.20
CA SER A 141 -24.58 -28.93 -15.43
C SER A 141 -24.17 -30.33 -15.92
N THR A 142 -25.01 -31.02 -16.69
CA THR A 142 -24.71 -32.36 -17.21
C THR A 142 -23.64 -32.38 -18.31
N ASP A 143 -23.30 -31.24 -18.91
CA ASP A 143 -22.30 -31.18 -19.99
C ASP A 143 -20.91 -30.67 -19.54
N LEU A 144 -20.80 -30.14 -18.32
CA LEU A 144 -19.56 -29.52 -17.83
C LEU A 144 -18.92 -30.22 -16.61
N ILE A 145 -19.58 -31.21 -15.98
CA ILE A 145 -19.08 -31.81 -14.73
C ILE A 145 -18.98 -33.34 -14.85
N GLY A 146 -18.09 -33.80 -15.74
CA GLY A 146 -17.55 -35.16 -15.78
C GLY A 146 -16.47 -35.43 -14.71
N ARG A 147 -16.57 -34.82 -13.51
CA ARG A 147 -15.70 -35.14 -12.37
C ARG A 147 -16.49 -35.21 -11.07
N ASN A 148 -16.99 -36.42 -10.80
CA ASN A 148 -16.99 -37.09 -9.50
C ASN A 148 -17.19 -36.22 -8.24
N ILE A 149 -18.26 -35.42 -8.20
CA ILE A 149 -18.78 -34.87 -6.94
C ILE A 149 -19.86 -35.83 -6.45
N ARG A 150 -19.53 -36.57 -5.41
CA ARG A 150 -20.42 -37.46 -4.66
C ARG A 150 -21.56 -36.61 -4.07
N PRO A 151 -22.84 -36.85 -4.40
CA PRO A 151 -23.92 -36.04 -3.86
C PRO A 151 -24.13 -36.38 -2.39
N SER A 152 -23.60 -35.57 -1.48
CA SER A 152 -23.94 -35.67 -0.06
C SER A 152 -25.25 -34.92 0.17
N SER A 153 -26.29 -35.70 0.43
CA SER A 153 -27.64 -35.28 0.80
C SER A 153 -27.66 -34.27 1.96
N SER A 154 -27.88 -33.00 1.63
CA SER A 154 -28.28 -31.95 2.57
C SER A 154 -28.71 -30.73 1.74
N GLU A 155 -29.97 -30.70 1.30
CA GLU A 155 -30.54 -29.59 0.52
C GLU A 155 -30.46 -28.22 1.24
N ARG A 156 -30.13 -28.20 2.54
CA ARG A 156 -29.92 -26.99 3.34
C ARG A 156 -28.50 -26.40 3.28
N SER A 157 -27.48 -27.16 2.89
CA SER A 157 -26.10 -26.67 2.86
C SER A 157 -25.72 -25.96 1.56
N GLU A 158 -26.44 -26.24 0.46
CA GLU A 158 -26.22 -25.59 -0.83
C GLU A 158 -26.72 -24.14 -0.84
N GLU A 159 -27.85 -23.84 -0.18
CA GLU A 159 -28.36 -22.46 -0.08
C GLU A 159 -27.41 -21.53 0.68
N ILE A 160 -26.82 -22.03 1.77
CA ILE A 160 -25.91 -21.26 2.63
C ILE A 160 -24.58 -20.99 1.89
N SER A 161 -24.07 -21.98 1.16
CA SER A 161 -22.82 -21.82 0.40
C SER A 161 -22.98 -20.83 -0.76
N ILE A 162 -24.14 -20.80 -1.42
CA ILE A 162 -24.44 -19.80 -2.46
C ILE A 162 -24.49 -18.38 -1.87
N MET A 163 -25.15 -18.18 -0.72
CA MET A 163 -25.17 -16.86 -0.07
C MET A 163 -23.79 -16.36 0.35
N VAL A 164 -22.91 -17.26 0.80
CA VAL A 164 -21.52 -16.90 1.16
C VAL A 164 -20.70 -16.54 -0.09
N ILE A 165 -20.90 -17.24 -1.21
CA ILE A 165 -20.20 -16.93 -2.45
C ILE A 165 -20.67 -15.57 -3.01
N ILE A 166 -21.97 -15.27 -2.94
CA ILE A 166 -22.51 -13.97 -3.38
C ILE A 166 -22.00 -12.83 -2.49
N SER A 167 -21.92 -13.02 -1.16
CA SER A 167 -21.37 -12.00 -0.26
C SER A 167 -19.87 -11.76 -0.49
N LEU A 168 -19.09 -12.80 -0.77
CA LEU A 168 -17.68 -12.67 -1.14
C LEU A 168 -17.48 -11.97 -2.50
N LEU A 169 -18.30 -12.29 -3.50
CA LEU A 169 -18.25 -11.64 -4.82
C LEU A 169 -18.63 -10.17 -4.74
N THR A 170 -19.65 -9.82 -3.95
CA THR A 170 -20.05 -8.42 -3.75
C THR A 170 -18.98 -7.61 -3.02
N LEU A 171 -18.33 -8.19 -2.00
CA LEU A 171 -17.18 -7.55 -1.34
C LEU A 171 -16.03 -7.31 -2.32
N ALA A 172 -15.67 -8.31 -3.14
CA ALA A 172 -14.59 -8.20 -4.12
C ALA A 172 -14.90 -7.15 -5.21
N ALA A 173 -16.16 -7.05 -5.64
CA ALA A 173 -16.60 -6.04 -6.59
C ALA A 173 -16.53 -4.61 -6.00
N LEU A 174 -16.94 -4.44 -4.74
CA LEU A 174 -16.85 -3.16 -4.02
C LEU A 174 -15.40 -2.71 -3.86
N ASP A 175 -14.51 -3.62 -3.47
CA ASP A 175 -13.09 -3.31 -3.29
C ASP A 175 -12.44 -2.88 -4.62
N LYS A 176 -12.75 -3.60 -5.71
CA LYS A 176 -12.30 -3.22 -7.06
C LYS A 176 -12.86 -1.86 -7.51
N PHE A 177 -14.12 -1.57 -7.20
CA PHE A 177 -14.78 -0.32 -7.59
C PHE A 177 -14.23 0.89 -6.81
N ILE A 178 -14.01 0.73 -5.50
CA ILE A 178 -13.43 1.77 -4.63
C ILE A 178 -11.98 2.05 -5.06
N LEU A 179 -11.17 1.00 -5.27
CA LEU A 179 -9.79 1.16 -5.73
C LEU A 179 -9.68 1.81 -7.10
N GLN A 180 -10.59 1.51 -8.03
CA GLN A 180 -10.64 2.17 -9.34
C GLN A 180 -11.03 3.65 -9.23
N ARG A 181 -11.96 4.00 -8.35
CA ARG A 181 -12.43 5.38 -8.18
C ARG A 181 -11.35 6.28 -7.58
N VAL A 182 -10.59 5.78 -6.60
CA VAL A 182 -9.45 6.49 -5.99
C VAL A 182 -8.29 6.69 -6.97
N ARG A 183 -8.11 5.78 -7.94
CA ARG A 183 -7.06 5.92 -8.96
C ARG A 183 -7.37 7.02 -9.98
N ARG A 184 -8.66 7.32 -10.20
CA ARG A 184 -9.11 8.31 -11.20
C ARG A 184 -9.09 9.75 -10.69
N THR A 185 -9.02 9.97 -9.37
CA THR A 185 -8.94 11.30 -8.75
C THR A 185 -7.51 11.77 -8.52
N ARG A 186 -6.50 10.98 -8.90
CA ARG A 186 -5.06 11.29 -8.75
C ARG A 186 -4.32 11.50 -10.08
N SER A 187 -5.01 11.47 -11.22
CA SER A 187 -4.51 11.91 -12.52
C SER A 187 -5.17 13.22 -12.90
#